data_AF-A0A2D4GTC5-F1
#
_entry.id   AF-A0A2D4GTC5-F1
#
_cell.length_a   1.000
_cell.length_b   1.000
_cell.length_c   1.000
_cell.angle_alpha   90.00
_cell.angle_beta   90.00
_cell.angle_gamma   90.00
#
_symmetry.space_group_name_H-M   'P 1'
#
loop_
_entity.id
_entity.type
_entity.pdbx_description
1 polymer ?
#
loop_
_entity_poly.entity_id
_entity_poly.type
_entity_poly.pdbx_seq_one_letter_code
_entity_poly.pdbx_strand_id
1 'polypeptide(L)'
;ILILHKFPHYLQKFWNCFNYDEDQFKTSICTFLAVLSHFDIIVQNTSDKISTLKKALIVVLQWCFHHNFSIRLYALIALKKIWGMCKASHVNDFDTLTSIIECSLNQVELMHGTGNAKKNWQRIQKHFFFEYFHPLKDYCLETIFYTLPRLSETPEEEWISLSKFTAFRDIPLSSTFPSCHSQTTLLDLKPNDWTQQDIGLNLAEPNNERRWVNVQKKIIPCKASAPDLDLELIFQDRATKLGKSNRKLIVVASLIDKPTNLGGLCRTCEIFGVSALTVSNLHYINDKQFQHLSVSAEQWLSVIEVSKINP
;
A
#
# COMPACT_ATOMS: atom_id res chain seq x y z
N ILE A 1 -2.90 14.65 9.33
CA ILE A 1 -4.10 14.99 10.14
C ILE A 1 -3.71 15.67 11.46
N LEU A 2 -2.95 15.01 12.35
CA LEU A 2 -2.60 15.57 13.68
C LEU A 2 -1.93 16.94 13.65
N ILE A 3 -1.01 17.17 12.71
CA ILE A 3 -0.36 18.48 12.52
C ILE A 3 -1.41 19.56 12.24
N LEU A 4 -2.36 19.30 11.35
CA LEU A 4 -3.40 20.27 11.00
C LEU A 4 -4.38 20.52 12.15
N HIS A 5 -4.67 19.47 12.94
CA HIS A 5 -5.50 19.59 14.15
C HIS A 5 -4.81 20.44 15.24
N LYS A 6 -3.51 20.21 15.51
CA LYS A 6 -2.77 20.96 16.54
C LYS A 6 -2.37 22.37 16.09
N PHE A 7 -2.10 22.55 14.80
CA PHE A 7 -1.56 23.78 14.23
C PHE A 7 -2.38 24.21 13.00
N PRO A 8 -3.56 24.82 13.21
CA PRO A 8 -4.46 25.21 12.11
C PRO A 8 -3.85 26.18 11.09
N HIS A 9 -2.82 26.95 11.46
CA HIS A 9 -2.12 27.85 10.54
C HIS A 9 -1.44 27.12 9.36
N TYR A 10 -1.18 25.81 9.47
CA TYR A 10 -0.69 24.99 8.36
C TYR A 10 -1.76 24.63 7.33
N LEU A 11 -3.04 24.88 7.61
CA LEU A 11 -4.13 24.63 6.65
C LEU A 11 -3.87 25.35 5.32
N GLN A 12 -3.33 26.57 5.35
CA GLN A 12 -3.02 27.27 4.11
C GLN A 12 -1.95 26.56 3.27
N LYS A 13 -0.92 26.00 3.91
CA LYS A 13 0.08 25.17 3.21
C LYS A 13 -0.52 23.88 2.67
N PHE A 14 -1.45 23.28 3.43
CA PHE A 14 -2.19 22.09 2.97
C PHE A 14 -3.06 22.39 1.75
N TRP A 15 -3.72 23.54 1.69
CA TRP A 15 -4.49 23.94 0.50
C TRP A 15 -3.63 24.11 -0.73
N ASN A 16 -2.41 24.65 -0.57
CA ASN A 16 -1.48 24.82 -1.69
C ASN A 16 -1.10 23.48 -2.34
N CYS A 17 -1.15 22.36 -1.59
CA CYS A 17 -0.88 21.03 -2.14
C CYS A 17 -1.84 20.61 -3.26
N PHE A 18 -3.03 21.24 -3.37
CA PHE A 18 -4.00 20.96 -4.43
C PHE A 18 -3.85 21.87 -5.66
N ASN A 19 -2.92 22.82 -5.65
CA ASN A 19 -2.71 23.79 -6.74
C ASN A 19 -1.59 23.40 -7.72
N TYR A 20 -0.89 22.28 -7.50
CA TYR A 20 0.29 21.91 -8.30
C TYR A 20 -0.08 21.13 -9.57
N ASP A 21 0.69 21.38 -10.65
CA ASP A 21 0.52 20.78 -11.97
C ASP A 21 0.49 19.25 -11.93
N GLU A 22 -0.39 18.69 -12.77
CA GLU A 22 -0.86 17.30 -12.74
C GLU A 22 0.24 16.23 -12.78
N ASP A 23 1.45 16.54 -13.24
CA ASP A 23 2.44 15.51 -13.61
C ASP A 23 3.44 15.09 -12.52
N GLN A 24 3.64 15.87 -11.44
CA GLN A 24 4.64 15.52 -10.42
C GLN A 24 4.07 14.77 -9.20
N PHE A 25 2.75 14.82 -8.95
CA PHE A 25 2.18 14.37 -7.67
C PHE A 25 0.85 13.59 -7.76
N LYS A 26 0.56 12.90 -8.89
CA LYS A 26 -0.70 12.11 -9.06
C LYS A 26 -0.99 11.16 -7.89
N THR A 27 0.03 10.54 -7.31
CA THR A 27 -0.10 9.63 -6.14
C THR A 27 -0.36 10.36 -4.82
N SER A 28 0.07 11.60 -4.68
CA SER A 28 -0.06 12.36 -3.43
C SER A 28 -1.44 13.00 -3.26
N ILE A 29 -2.15 13.31 -4.36
CA ILE A 29 -3.50 13.88 -4.31
C ILE A 29 -4.47 12.93 -3.60
N CYS A 30 -4.43 11.62 -3.88
CA CYS A 30 -5.25 10.65 -3.17
C CYS A 30 -4.99 10.69 -1.66
N THR A 31 -3.73 10.83 -1.23
CA THR A 31 -3.37 10.97 0.18
C THR A 31 -3.94 12.26 0.78
N PHE A 32 -3.88 13.39 0.08
CA PHE A 32 -4.44 14.65 0.56
C PHE A 32 -5.98 14.62 0.62
N LEU A 33 -6.65 14.00 -0.37
CA LEU A 33 -8.09 13.75 -0.34
C LEU A 33 -8.47 12.80 0.80
N ALA A 34 -7.65 11.79 1.09
CA ALA A 34 -7.84 10.93 2.25
C ALA A 34 -7.73 11.72 3.56
N VAL A 35 -6.79 12.66 3.67
CA VAL A 35 -6.73 13.56 4.85
C VAL A 35 -8.02 14.37 5.00
N LEU A 36 -8.64 14.80 3.90
CA LEU A 36 -9.91 15.53 3.91
C LEU A 36 -11.13 14.69 4.32
N SER A 37 -11.06 13.35 4.29
CA SER A 37 -12.16 12.53 4.85
C SER A 37 -12.29 12.63 6.37
N HIS A 38 -11.24 13.10 7.06
CA HIS A 38 -11.20 13.35 8.51
C HIS A 38 -11.26 14.85 8.85
N PHE A 39 -11.89 15.64 7.98
CA PHE A 39 -11.96 17.09 8.13
C PHE A 39 -12.72 17.53 9.38
N ASP A 40 -13.64 16.70 9.86
CA ASP A 40 -14.37 16.84 11.13
C ASP A 40 -13.42 17.00 12.32
N ILE A 41 -12.31 16.26 12.35
CA ILE A 41 -11.28 16.34 13.39
C ILE A 41 -10.37 17.54 13.15
N ILE A 42 -10.00 17.80 11.89
CA ILE A 42 -9.08 18.88 11.52
C ILE A 42 -9.66 20.25 11.91
N VAL A 43 -10.95 20.46 11.67
CA VAL A 43 -11.59 21.78 11.86
C VAL A 43 -11.89 22.11 13.33
N GLN A 44 -11.78 21.15 14.26
CA GLN A 44 -12.20 21.33 15.67
C GLN A 44 -11.56 22.55 16.34
N ASN A 45 -10.26 22.75 16.10
CA ASN A 45 -9.45 23.82 16.72
C ASN A 45 -9.31 25.07 15.81
N THR A 46 -10.05 25.14 14.71
CA THR A 46 -10.01 26.29 13.79
C THR A 46 -11.01 27.36 14.24
N SER A 47 -10.60 28.64 14.20
CA SER A 47 -11.46 29.77 14.57
C SER A 47 -12.58 30.02 13.55
N ASP A 48 -12.27 29.97 12.25
CA ASP A 48 -13.24 30.16 11.15
C ASP A 48 -13.63 28.82 10.50
N LYS A 49 -14.49 28.07 11.20
CA LYS A 49 -14.90 26.72 10.76
C LYS A 49 -15.70 26.75 9.45
N ILE A 50 -16.60 27.71 9.29
CA ILE A 50 -17.51 27.79 8.14
C ILE A 50 -16.73 28.12 6.87
N SER A 51 -15.86 29.14 6.88
CA SER A 51 -15.06 29.48 5.70
C SER A 51 -14.12 28.35 5.30
N THR A 52 -13.49 27.71 6.29
CA THR A 52 -12.60 26.57 6.05
C THR A 52 -13.36 25.38 5.44
N LEU A 53 -14.59 25.13 5.90
CA LEU A 53 -15.46 24.09 5.36
C LEU A 53 -15.92 24.41 3.92
N LYS A 54 -16.28 25.66 3.63
CA LYS A 54 -16.59 26.13 2.27
C LYS A 54 -15.40 25.88 1.32
N LYS A 55 -14.19 26.22 1.75
CA LYS A 55 -12.97 25.99 0.98
C LYS A 55 -12.72 24.50 0.75
N ALA A 56 -12.90 23.66 1.77
CA ALA A 56 -12.77 22.21 1.64
C ALA A 56 -13.77 21.63 0.61
N LEU A 57 -15.03 22.11 0.63
CA LEU A 57 -16.05 21.70 -0.31
C LEU A 57 -15.67 22.04 -1.76
N ILE A 58 -15.22 23.28 -2.01
CA ILE A 58 -14.79 23.73 -3.34
C ILE A 58 -13.64 22.85 -3.87
N VAL A 59 -12.62 22.61 -3.05
CA VAL A 59 -11.46 21.79 -3.42
C VAL A 59 -11.92 20.38 -3.77
N VAL A 60 -12.70 19.73 -2.91
CA VAL A 60 -13.12 18.35 -3.16
C VAL A 60 -14.00 18.24 -4.41
N LEU A 61 -14.92 19.18 -4.63
CA LEU A 61 -15.76 19.20 -5.83
C LEU A 61 -14.92 19.25 -7.11
N GLN A 62 -13.86 20.07 -7.14
CA GLN A 62 -12.94 20.13 -8.28
C GLN A 62 -12.34 18.74 -8.58
N TRP A 63 -11.90 18.02 -7.55
CA TRP A 63 -11.25 16.71 -7.71
C TRP A 63 -12.24 15.57 -8.01
N CYS A 64 -13.53 15.74 -7.74
CA CYS A 64 -14.57 14.78 -8.18
C CYS A 64 -14.68 14.66 -9.70
N PHE A 65 -14.28 15.69 -10.46
CA PHE A 65 -14.33 15.69 -11.93
C PHE A 65 -12.99 15.33 -12.60
N HIS A 66 -11.99 14.94 -11.81
CA HIS A 66 -10.67 14.59 -12.33
C HIS A 66 -10.72 13.38 -13.29
N HIS A 67 -9.85 13.32 -14.30
CA HIS A 67 -9.89 12.25 -15.30
C HIS A 67 -9.53 10.85 -14.72
N ASN A 68 -8.65 10.81 -13.73
CA ASN A 68 -8.23 9.59 -13.01
C ASN A 68 -9.35 9.06 -12.07
N PHE A 69 -9.72 7.79 -12.23
CA PHE A 69 -10.78 7.13 -11.46
C PHE A 69 -10.51 7.09 -9.95
N SER A 70 -9.28 6.80 -9.52
CA SER A 70 -8.91 6.78 -8.09
C SER A 70 -9.11 8.12 -7.44
N ILE A 71 -8.60 9.17 -8.08
CA ILE A 71 -8.68 10.53 -7.55
C ILE A 71 -10.16 10.90 -7.36
N ARG A 72 -11.02 10.61 -8.34
CA ARG A 72 -12.48 10.79 -8.19
C ARG A 72 -13.04 9.99 -7.01
N LEU A 73 -12.60 8.76 -6.82
CA LEU A 73 -13.09 7.88 -5.77
C LEU A 73 -12.75 8.41 -4.36
N TYR A 74 -11.51 8.84 -4.14
CA TYR A 74 -11.09 9.49 -2.89
C TYR A 74 -11.80 10.83 -2.68
N ALA A 75 -11.98 11.61 -3.75
CA ALA A 75 -12.71 12.88 -3.71
C ALA A 75 -14.18 12.66 -3.31
N LEU A 76 -14.85 11.63 -3.84
CA LEU A 76 -16.23 11.32 -3.49
C LEU A 76 -16.40 10.93 -2.01
N ILE A 77 -15.43 10.22 -1.41
CA ILE A 77 -15.47 9.96 0.04
C ILE A 77 -15.33 11.25 0.84
N ALA A 78 -14.32 12.06 0.50
CA ALA A 78 -14.11 13.34 1.15
C ALA A 78 -15.36 14.23 1.00
N LEU A 79 -16.01 14.20 -0.17
CA LEU A 79 -17.22 14.95 -0.46
C LEU A 79 -18.36 14.50 0.43
N LYS A 80 -18.58 13.18 0.55
CA LYS A 80 -19.62 12.61 1.41
C LYS A 80 -19.44 13.06 2.87
N LYS A 81 -18.22 13.05 3.39
CA LYS A 81 -17.92 13.47 4.78
C LYS A 81 -18.09 14.98 4.96
N ILE A 82 -17.49 15.79 4.10
CA ILE A 82 -17.54 17.26 4.14
C ILE A 82 -18.97 17.77 3.93
N TRP A 83 -19.71 17.19 2.98
CA TRP A 83 -21.11 17.56 2.75
C TRP A 83 -22.00 17.27 3.95
N GLY A 84 -21.78 16.12 4.62
CA GLY A 84 -22.44 15.83 5.90
C GLY A 84 -22.19 16.90 6.95
N MET A 85 -20.96 17.42 7.03
CA MET A 85 -20.62 18.52 7.94
C MET A 85 -21.28 19.85 7.53
N CYS A 86 -21.35 20.17 6.23
CA CYS A 86 -22.03 21.36 5.73
C CYS A 86 -23.51 21.36 6.14
N LYS A 87 -24.18 20.20 6.00
CA LYS A 87 -25.57 20.02 6.42
C LYS A 87 -25.76 20.19 7.92
N ALA A 88 -24.89 19.58 8.72
CA ALA A 88 -24.93 19.69 10.18
C ALA A 88 -24.64 21.13 10.69
N SER A 89 -23.87 21.91 9.92
CA SER A 89 -23.49 23.28 10.29
C SER A 89 -24.39 24.36 9.67
N HIS A 90 -25.48 23.98 8.99
CA HIS A 90 -26.41 24.88 8.29
C HIS A 90 -25.74 25.92 7.37
N VAL A 91 -24.80 25.47 6.55
CA VAL A 91 -24.14 26.33 5.55
C VAL A 91 -25.05 26.53 4.34
N ASN A 92 -25.76 27.66 4.27
CA ASN A 92 -26.79 27.94 3.25
C ASN A 92 -26.25 28.53 1.93
N ASP A 93 -24.95 28.80 1.80
CA ASP A 93 -24.38 29.46 0.61
C ASP A 93 -24.44 28.61 -0.68
N PHE A 94 -24.85 27.35 -0.61
CA PHE A 94 -24.73 26.38 -1.70
C PHE A 94 -26.06 25.83 -2.20
N ASP A 95 -27.18 26.51 -1.99
CA ASP A 95 -28.53 26.02 -2.34
C ASP A 95 -28.66 25.45 -3.77
N THR A 96 -28.01 26.08 -4.76
CA THR A 96 -27.98 25.59 -6.15
C THR A 96 -27.11 24.34 -6.34
N LEU A 97 -26.00 24.21 -5.60
CA LEU A 97 -25.13 23.05 -5.63
C LEU A 97 -25.66 21.89 -4.77
N THR A 98 -26.49 22.16 -3.77
CA THR A 98 -27.10 21.15 -2.88
C THR A 98 -27.72 20.01 -3.68
N SER A 99 -28.59 20.34 -4.64
CA SER A 99 -29.25 19.33 -5.48
C SER A 99 -28.25 18.53 -6.33
N ILE A 100 -27.22 19.18 -6.87
CA ILE A 100 -26.20 18.53 -7.71
C ILE A 100 -25.35 17.58 -6.87
N ILE A 101 -24.90 18.01 -5.70
CA ILE A 101 -24.08 17.23 -4.78
C ILE A 101 -24.88 16.02 -4.30
N GLU A 102 -26.12 16.23 -3.86
CA GLU A 102 -26.98 15.14 -3.39
C GLU A 102 -27.30 14.15 -4.51
N CYS A 103 -27.62 14.62 -5.72
CA CYS A 103 -27.77 13.74 -6.89
C CYS A 103 -26.50 12.94 -7.16
N SER A 104 -25.32 13.57 -7.12
CA SER A 104 -24.05 12.88 -7.39
C SER A 104 -23.74 11.81 -6.35
N LEU A 105 -23.97 12.09 -5.06
CA LEU A 105 -23.77 11.14 -3.97
C LEU A 105 -24.80 10.01 -4.02
N ASN A 106 -26.08 10.34 -4.25
CA ASN A 106 -27.16 9.35 -4.37
C ASN A 106 -26.95 8.44 -5.59
N GLN A 107 -26.47 8.97 -6.72
CA GLN A 107 -26.15 8.14 -7.88
C GLN A 107 -25.08 7.10 -7.57
N VAL A 108 -24.06 7.47 -6.78
CA VAL A 108 -22.98 6.55 -6.40
C VAL A 108 -23.48 5.53 -5.36
N GLU A 109 -24.34 5.93 -4.42
CA GLU A 109 -24.93 5.06 -3.40
C GLU A 109 -25.97 4.08 -3.97
N LEU A 110 -26.81 4.55 -4.90
CA LEU A 110 -27.87 3.79 -5.56
C LEU A 110 -27.40 3.11 -6.85
N MET A 111 -26.10 3.03 -7.14
CA MET A 111 -25.60 2.26 -8.27
C MET A 111 -26.15 0.82 -8.19
N HIS A 112 -27.17 0.50 -8.97
CA HIS A 112 -27.84 -0.81 -8.96
C HIS A 112 -27.10 -1.87 -9.81
N GLY A 113 -25.93 -1.54 -10.37
CA GLY A 113 -25.15 -2.45 -11.23
C GLY A 113 -24.17 -3.37 -10.47
N THR A 114 -23.87 -4.52 -11.08
CA THR A 114 -22.84 -5.50 -10.66
C THR A 114 -21.40 -5.08 -11.01
N GLY A 115 -21.21 -3.85 -11.52
CA GLY A 115 -19.94 -3.37 -12.09
C GLY A 115 -18.84 -3.07 -11.06
N ASN A 116 -17.59 -3.04 -11.57
CA ASN A 116 -16.38 -2.79 -10.76
C ASN A 116 -16.41 -1.46 -9.99
N ALA A 117 -17.06 -0.41 -10.53
CA ALA A 117 -17.16 0.89 -9.87
C ALA A 117 -17.90 0.81 -8.52
N LYS A 118 -19.04 0.08 -8.46
CA LYS A 118 -19.79 -0.11 -7.22
C LYS A 118 -18.98 -0.89 -6.18
N LYS A 119 -18.31 -1.96 -6.60
CA LYS A 119 -17.45 -2.76 -5.71
C LYS A 119 -16.32 -1.90 -5.15
N ASN A 120 -15.67 -1.09 -5.99
CA ASN A 120 -14.62 -0.16 -5.56
C ASN A 120 -15.16 0.88 -4.57
N TRP A 121 -16.34 1.46 -4.83
CA TRP A 121 -17.01 2.38 -3.90
C TRP A 121 -17.30 1.75 -2.53
N GLN A 122 -17.88 0.55 -2.52
CA GLN A 122 -18.17 -0.17 -1.28
C GLN A 122 -16.89 -0.56 -0.52
N ARG A 123 -15.83 -0.95 -1.23
CA ARG A 123 -14.54 -1.31 -0.64
C ARG A 123 -13.85 -0.11 0.00
N ILE A 124 -13.79 1.01 -0.71
CA ILE A 124 -13.14 2.21 -0.19
C ILE A 124 -13.88 2.74 1.04
N GLN A 125 -15.22 2.72 1.04
CA GLN A 125 -15.99 3.15 2.20
C GLN A 125 -15.68 2.31 3.44
N LYS A 126 -15.47 1.00 3.25
CA LYS A 126 -15.16 0.03 4.31
C LYS A 126 -13.69 -0.08 4.67
N HIS A 127 -12.83 0.72 4.04
CA HIS A 127 -11.42 0.71 4.35
C HIS A 127 -11.17 1.20 5.78
N PHE A 128 -10.21 0.59 6.47
CA PHE A 128 -9.93 0.89 7.88
C PHE A 128 -9.73 2.39 8.12
N PHE A 129 -9.05 3.06 7.19
CA PHE A 129 -8.76 4.49 7.29
C PHE A 129 -10.03 5.36 7.25
N PHE A 130 -11.03 5.00 6.45
CA PHE A 130 -12.21 5.85 6.21
C PHE A 130 -13.38 5.57 7.18
N GLU A 131 -13.52 4.32 7.62
CA GLU A 131 -14.64 3.89 8.47
C GLU A 131 -14.28 3.82 9.95
N TYR A 132 -13.10 3.29 10.30
CA TYR A 132 -12.78 2.89 11.68
C TYR A 132 -11.71 3.76 12.34
N PHE A 133 -10.72 4.23 11.56
CA PHE A 133 -9.58 4.99 12.07
C PHE A 133 -10.01 6.35 12.63
N HIS A 134 -9.64 6.60 13.88
CA HIS A 134 -9.83 7.86 14.57
C HIS A 134 -8.47 8.54 14.85
N PRO A 135 -8.09 9.57 14.07
CA PRO A 135 -6.78 10.23 14.14
C PRO A 135 -6.26 10.62 15.54
N LEU A 136 -7.12 11.02 16.47
CA LEU A 136 -6.71 11.37 17.85
C LEU A 136 -6.62 10.16 18.80
N LYS A 137 -7.59 9.24 18.76
CA LYS A 137 -7.67 8.09 19.67
C LYS A 137 -6.69 6.98 19.29
N ASP A 138 -6.42 6.86 18.00
CA ASP A 138 -5.51 5.85 17.44
C ASP A 138 -4.07 6.38 17.34
N TYR A 139 -3.80 7.60 17.80
CA TYR A 139 -2.43 8.11 17.88
C TYR A 139 -1.71 7.49 19.08
N CYS A 140 -1.21 6.28 18.87
CA CYS A 140 -0.47 5.48 19.84
C CYS A 140 0.68 4.73 19.16
N LEU A 141 1.68 4.30 19.93
CA LEU A 141 2.84 3.57 19.39
C LEU A 141 2.42 2.29 18.66
N GLU A 142 1.54 1.52 19.28
CA GLU A 142 1.00 0.28 18.71
C GLU A 142 0.33 0.52 17.36
N THR A 143 -0.49 1.57 17.22
CA THR A 143 -1.10 1.87 15.92
C THR A 143 -0.06 2.27 14.87
N ILE A 144 0.88 3.15 15.22
CA ILE A 144 1.87 3.69 14.27
C ILE A 144 2.80 2.58 13.76
N PHE A 145 3.26 1.72 14.66
CA PHE A 145 4.35 0.79 14.37
C PHE A 145 3.89 -0.65 14.11
N TYR A 146 2.66 -1.00 14.47
CA TYR A 146 2.13 -2.35 14.31
C TYR A 146 0.80 -2.36 13.54
N THR A 147 -0.22 -1.63 14.00
CA THR A 147 -1.57 -1.73 13.41
C THR A 147 -1.65 -1.19 11.99
N LEU A 148 -1.15 0.01 11.72
CA LEU A 148 -1.20 0.60 10.38
C LEU A 148 -0.35 -0.18 9.37
N PRO A 149 0.91 -0.56 9.67
CA PRO A 149 1.69 -1.43 8.79
C PRO A 149 0.96 -2.74 8.45
N ARG A 150 0.42 -3.42 9.48
CA ARG A 150 -0.31 -4.68 9.32
C ARG A 150 -1.57 -4.53 8.46
N LEU A 151 -2.40 -3.53 8.74
CA LEU A 151 -3.65 -3.28 7.99
C LEU A 151 -3.39 -2.80 6.56
N SER A 152 -2.21 -2.24 6.30
CA SER A 152 -1.77 -1.80 4.97
C SER A 152 -1.01 -2.90 4.21
N GLU A 153 -1.00 -4.14 4.72
CA GLU A 153 -0.35 -5.31 4.10
C GLU A 153 1.14 -5.13 3.83
N THR A 154 1.81 -4.30 4.65
CA THR A 154 3.28 -4.21 4.61
C THR A 154 3.90 -5.53 5.12
N PRO A 155 5.11 -5.90 4.67
CA PRO A 155 5.78 -7.12 5.14
C PRO A 155 5.94 -7.14 6.66
N GLU A 156 5.82 -8.32 7.28
CA GLU A 156 5.95 -8.49 8.74
C GLU A 156 7.30 -7.99 9.31
N GLU A 157 8.33 -7.97 8.47
CA GLU A 157 9.67 -7.47 8.79
C GLU A 157 9.69 -5.96 9.08
N GLU A 158 8.74 -5.21 8.54
CA GLU A 158 8.60 -3.76 8.74
C GLU A 158 7.79 -3.42 10.00
N TRP A 159 7.16 -4.41 10.64
CA TRP A 159 6.33 -4.19 11.82
C TRP A 159 7.18 -4.20 13.08
N ILE A 160 6.90 -3.29 14.01
CA ILE A 160 7.57 -3.27 15.31
C ILE A 160 6.53 -3.58 16.39
N SER A 161 6.61 -4.79 16.94
CA SER A 161 5.78 -5.22 18.06
C SER A 161 6.00 -4.34 19.29
N LEU A 162 4.92 -4.10 20.05
CA LEU A 162 4.94 -3.30 21.26
C LEU A 162 5.90 -3.85 22.33
N SER A 163 6.16 -5.16 22.32
CA SER A 163 7.14 -5.81 23.21
C SER A 163 8.54 -5.25 23.09
N LYS A 164 8.93 -4.69 21.93
CA LYS A 164 10.24 -4.04 21.74
C LYS A 164 10.32 -2.68 22.41
N PHE A 165 9.20 -2.01 22.68
CA PHE A 165 9.16 -0.70 23.33
C PHE A 165 9.21 -0.79 24.86
N THR A 166 8.87 -1.93 25.45
CA THR A 166 8.92 -2.12 26.92
C THR A 166 10.35 -2.07 27.47
N ALA A 167 11.37 -2.24 26.61
CA ALA A 167 12.78 -2.10 26.94
C ALA A 167 13.24 -0.64 27.07
N PHE A 168 12.45 0.34 26.61
CA PHE A 168 12.82 1.76 26.60
C PHE A 168 12.10 2.59 27.68
N ARG A 169 11.86 2.01 28.87
CA ARG A 169 11.19 2.69 29.99
C ARG A 169 11.98 3.86 30.58
N ASP A 170 13.26 3.96 30.29
CA ASP A 170 14.16 4.98 30.84
C ASP A 170 14.05 6.34 30.13
N ILE A 171 13.34 6.40 29.00
CA ILE A 171 13.11 7.66 28.28
C ILE A 171 11.90 8.34 28.94
N PRO A 172 12.06 9.55 29.51
CA PRO A 172 10.93 10.31 30.04
C PRO A 172 10.01 10.71 28.89
N LEU A 173 8.97 9.90 28.68
CA LEU A 173 7.93 10.14 27.72
C LEU A 173 7.13 11.36 28.22
N SER A 174 7.24 12.48 27.53
CA SER A 174 6.47 13.71 27.81
C SER A 174 4.97 13.37 27.95
N SER A 175 4.20 14.15 28.71
CA SER A 175 2.73 14.03 28.77
C SER A 175 2.03 14.18 27.41
N THR A 176 2.76 14.59 26.38
CA THR A 176 2.30 14.68 24.98
C THR A 176 2.56 13.39 24.19
N PHE A 177 3.20 12.38 24.80
CA PHE A 177 3.61 11.16 24.12
C PHE A 177 2.39 10.26 23.83
N PRO A 178 2.30 9.66 22.62
CA PRO A 178 1.24 8.72 22.28
C PRO A 178 1.11 7.62 23.35
N SER A 179 -0.12 7.25 23.71
CA SER A 179 -0.38 6.05 24.51
C SER A 179 0.36 4.84 23.93
N CYS A 180 0.70 3.85 24.76
CA CYS A 180 1.26 2.60 24.24
C CYS A 180 0.22 1.79 23.45
N HIS A 181 -1.07 1.93 23.79
CA HIS A 181 -2.16 1.16 23.21
C HIS A 181 -3.22 2.03 22.55
N SER A 182 -3.83 1.48 21.50
CA SER A 182 -5.02 2.07 20.88
C SER A 182 -6.23 1.94 21.81
N GLN A 183 -7.12 2.92 21.77
CA GLN A 183 -8.39 2.91 22.52
C GLN A 183 -9.58 2.46 21.67
N THR A 184 -9.35 1.98 20.45
CA THR A 184 -10.39 1.62 19.49
C THR A 184 -10.28 0.15 19.04
N THR A 185 -11.31 -0.33 18.36
CA THR A 185 -11.38 -1.67 17.75
C THR A 185 -10.52 -1.80 16.48
N LEU A 186 -9.67 -0.83 16.16
CA LEU A 186 -8.83 -0.84 14.96
C LEU A 186 -7.88 -2.06 14.92
N LEU A 187 -7.43 -2.52 16.09
CA LEU A 187 -6.60 -3.72 16.24
C LEU A 187 -7.30 -5.00 15.79
N ASP A 188 -8.62 -5.09 16.02
CA ASP A 188 -9.40 -6.30 15.73
C ASP A 188 -9.69 -6.47 14.25
N LEU A 189 -9.43 -5.44 13.45
CA LEU A 189 -9.62 -5.48 12.01
C LEU A 189 -8.60 -6.41 11.34
N LYS A 190 -9.08 -7.09 10.29
CA LYS A 190 -8.23 -7.85 9.37
C LYS A 190 -7.75 -6.93 8.24
N PRO A 191 -6.56 -7.16 7.69
CA PRO A 191 -6.14 -6.50 6.46
C PRO A 191 -7.19 -6.72 5.37
N ASN A 192 -7.45 -5.67 4.59
CA ASN A 192 -8.45 -5.69 3.53
C ASN A 192 -7.76 -5.21 2.25
N ASP A 193 -7.88 -6.01 1.18
CA ASP A 193 -7.29 -5.77 -0.14
C ASP A 193 -7.78 -4.42 -0.71
N TRP A 194 -7.09 -3.36 -0.34
CA TRP A 194 -7.32 -2.01 -0.85
C TRP A 194 -6.33 -1.63 -1.93
N THR A 195 -5.19 -2.34 -2.06
CA THR A 195 -4.18 -2.00 -3.05
C THR A 195 -4.83 -2.00 -4.43
N GLN A 196 -4.92 -0.79 -4.98
CA GLN A 196 -5.51 -0.59 -6.29
C GLN A 196 -4.58 -1.27 -7.28
N GLN A 197 -4.93 -2.48 -7.71
CA GLN A 197 -4.35 -3.08 -8.88
C GLN A 197 -4.76 -2.18 -10.05
N ASP A 198 -3.90 -1.23 -10.42
CA ASP A 198 -3.92 -0.61 -11.75
C ASP A 198 -3.60 -1.72 -12.77
N ILE A 199 -4.59 -2.59 -12.99
CA ILE A 199 -4.67 -3.42 -14.18
C ILE A 199 -5.04 -2.44 -15.28
N GLY A 200 -4.02 -2.04 -16.03
CA GLY A 200 -4.18 -1.29 -17.26
C GLY A 200 -5.29 -1.93 -18.10
N LEU A 201 -6.19 -1.07 -18.56
CA LEU A 201 -7.26 -1.34 -19.50
C LEU A 201 -6.86 -2.42 -20.51
N ASN A 202 -7.50 -3.58 -20.44
CA ASN A 202 -7.91 -4.43 -21.57
C ASN A 202 -8.56 -5.72 -21.03
N LEU A 203 -9.89 -5.76 -21.04
CA LEU A 203 -10.68 -6.73 -21.81
C LEU A 203 -12.10 -6.87 -21.23
N ALA A 204 -13.06 -6.82 -22.17
CA ALA A 204 -14.46 -7.13 -21.97
C ALA A 204 -14.65 -8.59 -21.50
N GLU A 205 -15.64 -8.75 -20.62
CA GLU A 205 -16.62 -9.85 -20.43
C GLU A 205 -16.28 -11.32 -20.79
N PRO A 206 -16.94 -12.27 -20.10
CA PRO A 206 -16.28 -13.40 -19.47
C PRO A 206 -16.26 -14.64 -20.36
N ASN A 207 -15.17 -15.42 -20.27
CA ASN A 207 -15.31 -16.86 -20.37
C ASN A 207 -14.21 -17.61 -19.61
N ASN A 208 -14.62 -18.75 -19.06
CA ASN A 208 -13.81 -19.76 -18.39
C ASN A 208 -12.47 -19.99 -19.10
N GLU A 209 -11.37 -19.72 -18.40
CA GLU A 209 -10.18 -20.56 -18.21
C GLU A 209 -9.07 -19.66 -17.66
N ARG A 210 -8.50 -20.04 -16.51
CA ARG A 210 -7.35 -19.36 -15.90
C ARG A 210 -6.13 -19.54 -16.80
N ARG A 211 -6.02 -18.74 -17.85
CA ARG A 211 -4.81 -18.64 -18.67
C ARG A 211 -3.88 -17.61 -18.02
N TRP A 212 -2.88 -18.11 -17.31
CA TRP A 212 -1.80 -17.29 -16.75
C TRP A 212 -1.06 -16.59 -17.89
N VAL A 213 -1.36 -15.31 -18.12
CA VAL A 213 -0.55 -14.46 -19.01
C VAL A 213 0.60 -13.92 -18.18
N ASN A 214 1.81 -14.32 -18.58
CA ASN A 214 3.08 -14.03 -17.92
C ASN A 214 3.41 -12.52 -18.06
N VAL A 215 3.02 -11.69 -17.10
CA VAL A 215 3.43 -10.27 -17.04
C VAL A 215 4.67 -10.16 -16.16
N GLN A 216 5.83 -10.46 -16.75
CA GLN A 216 7.13 -10.27 -16.11
C GLN A 216 7.41 -8.76 -16.02
N LYS A 217 7.09 -8.12 -14.89
CA LYS A 217 7.47 -6.72 -14.64
C LYS A 217 8.99 -6.65 -14.43
N LYS A 218 9.66 -5.84 -15.23
CA LYS A 218 11.10 -5.55 -15.10
C LYS A 218 11.34 -4.84 -13.76
N ILE A 219 12.04 -5.51 -12.85
CA ILE A 219 12.53 -4.88 -11.61
C ILE A 219 13.60 -3.87 -12.02
N ILE A 220 13.43 -2.60 -11.65
CA ILE A 220 14.47 -1.58 -11.82
C ILE A 220 15.24 -1.53 -10.50
N PRO A 221 16.51 -1.95 -10.46
CA PRO A 221 17.34 -1.74 -9.29
C PRO A 221 17.50 -0.24 -9.05
N CYS A 222 17.31 0.22 -7.81
CA CYS A 222 17.66 1.58 -7.42
C CYS A 222 19.11 1.85 -7.85
N LYS A 223 19.34 2.92 -8.61
CA LYS A 223 20.66 3.29 -9.13
C LYS A 223 21.65 3.44 -7.97
N ALA A 224 22.48 2.43 -7.73
CA ALA A 224 23.68 2.55 -6.91
C ALA A 224 24.80 3.05 -7.82
N SER A 225 25.23 4.29 -7.59
CA SER A 225 26.48 4.81 -8.13
C SER A 225 27.50 4.77 -7.00
N ALA A 226 28.23 3.66 -6.89
CA ALA A 226 29.39 3.50 -6.01
C ALA A 226 30.28 2.35 -6.53
N PRO A 227 31.62 2.45 -6.40
CA PRO A 227 32.58 1.60 -7.11
C PRO A 227 32.70 0.18 -6.53
N ASP A 228 33.08 -0.75 -7.40
CA ASP A 228 32.97 -2.23 -7.34
C ASP A 228 33.56 -2.98 -6.12
N LEU A 229 34.26 -2.33 -5.19
CA LEU A 229 35.08 -3.07 -4.21
C LEU A 229 34.34 -3.45 -2.90
N ASP A 230 33.23 -2.78 -2.57
CA ASP A 230 32.46 -3.05 -1.34
C ASP A 230 31.21 -3.93 -1.58
N LEU A 231 30.93 -4.31 -2.84
CA LEU A 231 29.70 -5.02 -3.20
C LEU A 231 29.67 -6.43 -2.60
N GLU A 232 30.81 -7.14 -2.61
CA GLU A 232 30.94 -8.54 -2.13
C GLU A 232 30.63 -8.70 -0.64
N LEU A 233 30.99 -7.71 0.19
CA LEU A 233 30.73 -7.73 1.63
C LEU A 233 29.27 -7.36 1.96
N ILE A 234 28.67 -6.42 1.21
CA ILE A 234 27.25 -6.07 1.33
C ILE A 234 26.37 -7.25 0.87
N PHE A 235 26.84 -8.01 -0.11
CA PHE A 235 26.18 -9.21 -0.64
C PHE A 235 26.13 -10.35 0.38
N GLN A 236 27.24 -10.65 1.06
CA GLN A 236 27.25 -11.68 2.11
C GLN A 236 26.37 -11.30 3.32
N ASP A 237 26.28 -10.02 3.67
CA ASP A 237 25.46 -9.54 4.79
C ASP A 237 23.94 -9.63 4.51
N ARG A 238 23.51 -9.51 3.25
CA ARG A 238 22.10 -9.72 2.85
C ARG A 238 21.71 -11.20 2.82
N ALA A 239 22.58 -12.08 2.32
CA ALA A 239 22.34 -13.53 2.32
C ALA A 239 22.24 -14.10 3.75
N THR A 240 23.04 -13.58 4.68
CA THR A 240 23.04 -13.98 6.10
C THR A 240 21.86 -13.40 6.88
N LYS A 241 21.38 -12.19 6.55
CA LYS A 241 20.19 -11.59 7.16
C LYS A 241 18.86 -12.23 6.70
N LEU A 242 18.77 -12.69 5.45
CA LEU A 242 17.64 -13.51 4.98
C LEU A 242 17.68 -14.96 5.49
N GLY A 243 18.75 -15.37 6.17
CA GLY A 243 19.03 -16.76 6.57
C GLY A 243 18.48 -17.22 7.92
N LYS A 244 17.74 -16.39 8.67
CA LYS A 244 17.35 -16.71 10.06
C LYS A 244 15.90 -17.17 10.27
N SER A 245 15.02 -17.11 9.26
CA SER A 245 13.72 -17.78 9.33
C SER A 245 13.80 -19.13 8.60
N ASN A 246 13.32 -20.18 9.27
CA ASN A 246 13.45 -21.59 8.88
C ASN A 246 13.12 -21.87 7.39
N ARG A 247 14.14 -21.91 6.52
CA ARG A 247 14.00 -22.43 5.14
C ARG A 247 13.77 -23.94 5.18
N LYS A 248 12.50 -24.38 5.04
CA LYS A 248 12.11 -25.81 5.14
C LYS A 248 11.81 -26.48 3.79
N LEU A 249 11.68 -25.71 2.71
CA LEU A 249 11.25 -26.22 1.41
C LEU A 249 12.45 -26.57 0.54
N ILE A 250 12.55 -27.83 0.10
CA ILE A 250 13.50 -28.29 -0.93
C ILE A 250 12.73 -28.53 -2.22
N VAL A 251 13.23 -28.02 -3.33
CA VAL A 251 12.64 -28.22 -4.66
C VAL A 251 13.50 -29.23 -5.42
N VAL A 252 12.87 -30.33 -5.86
CA VAL A 252 13.55 -31.41 -6.59
C VAL A 252 13.28 -31.29 -8.08
N ALA A 253 14.30 -30.88 -8.85
CA ALA A 253 14.22 -30.65 -10.29
C ALA A 253 15.12 -31.61 -11.10
N SER A 254 15.55 -32.73 -10.52
CA SER A 254 16.41 -33.75 -11.17
C SER A 254 15.76 -34.47 -12.36
N LEU A 255 14.47 -34.27 -12.63
CA LEU A 255 13.77 -34.80 -13.80
C LEU A 255 13.58 -33.76 -14.91
N ILE A 256 14.12 -32.55 -14.76
CA ILE A 256 13.98 -31.46 -15.73
C ILE A 256 15.29 -31.33 -16.50
N ASP A 257 15.22 -31.55 -17.81
CA ASP A 257 16.42 -31.53 -18.67
C ASP A 257 16.61 -30.22 -19.43
N LYS A 258 15.60 -29.33 -19.42
CA LYS A 258 15.63 -28.05 -20.16
C LYS A 258 16.34 -26.97 -19.31
N PRO A 259 17.50 -26.43 -19.75
CA PRO A 259 18.24 -25.41 -19.02
C PRO A 259 17.41 -24.15 -18.74
N THR A 260 16.52 -23.78 -19.66
CA THR A 260 15.65 -22.61 -19.49
C THR A 260 14.66 -22.75 -18.34
N ASN A 261 14.06 -23.94 -18.20
CA ASN A 261 13.14 -24.23 -17.10
C ASN A 261 13.88 -24.25 -15.76
N LEU A 262 15.08 -24.82 -15.74
CA LEU A 262 15.94 -24.84 -14.55
C LEU A 262 16.37 -23.42 -14.15
N GLY A 263 16.73 -22.56 -15.10
CA GLY A 263 17.08 -21.17 -14.82
C GLY A 263 15.90 -20.37 -14.25
N GLY A 264 14.72 -20.52 -14.83
CA GLY A 264 13.49 -19.90 -14.30
C GLY A 264 13.11 -20.42 -12.91
N LEU A 265 13.26 -21.73 -12.67
CA LEU A 265 13.05 -22.34 -11.36
C LEU A 265 14.06 -21.85 -10.34
N CYS A 266 15.34 -21.75 -10.70
CA CYS A 266 16.40 -21.23 -9.83
C CYS A 266 16.07 -19.81 -9.35
N ARG A 267 15.70 -18.91 -10.26
CA ARG A 267 15.25 -17.55 -9.92
C ARG A 267 14.03 -17.56 -8.99
N THR A 268 13.05 -18.40 -9.29
CA THR A 268 11.83 -18.51 -8.49
C THR A 268 12.14 -19.02 -7.08
N CYS A 269 13.01 -20.02 -6.96
CA CYS A 269 13.42 -20.61 -5.69
C CYS A 269 14.20 -19.62 -4.81
N GLU A 270 15.03 -18.77 -5.42
CA GLU A 270 15.73 -17.68 -4.74
C GLU A 270 14.74 -16.66 -4.17
N ILE A 271 13.83 -16.15 -5.00
CA ILE A 271 12.79 -15.17 -4.61
C ILE A 271 11.94 -15.68 -3.43
N PHE A 272 11.55 -16.95 -3.46
CA PHE A 272 10.72 -17.56 -2.41
C PHE A 272 11.52 -18.10 -1.22
N GLY A 273 12.85 -17.92 -1.19
CA GLY A 273 13.69 -18.32 -0.08
C GLY A 273 13.72 -19.83 0.17
N VAL A 274 13.64 -20.65 -0.88
CA VAL A 274 13.77 -22.11 -0.84
C VAL A 274 15.11 -22.50 -0.20
N SER A 275 15.16 -23.61 0.54
CA SER A 275 16.41 -24.05 1.20
C SER A 275 17.43 -24.61 0.22
N ALA A 276 16.97 -25.44 -0.73
CA ALA A 276 17.82 -25.98 -1.80
C ALA A 276 17.01 -26.31 -3.05
N LEU A 277 17.64 -26.16 -4.21
CA LEU A 277 17.17 -26.66 -5.50
C LEU A 277 18.05 -27.84 -5.92
N THR A 278 17.48 -29.01 -6.15
CA THR A 278 18.24 -30.15 -6.67
C THR A 278 18.12 -30.26 -8.18
N VAL A 279 19.22 -30.52 -8.86
CA VAL A 279 19.31 -30.67 -10.33
C VAL A 279 19.97 -32.00 -10.68
N SER A 280 19.75 -32.50 -11.90
CA SER A 280 20.35 -33.76 -12.36
C SER A 280 21.84 -33.64 -12.66
N ASN A 281 22.32 -32.43 -13.00
CA ASN A 281 23.72 -32.15 -13.31
C ASN A 281 24.05 -30.68 -13.02
N LEU A 282 25.14 -30.38 -12.29
CA LEU A 282 25.57 -29.01 -12.00
C LEU A 282 26.03 -28.23 -13.25
N HIS A 283 26.33 -28.90 -14.35
CA HIS A 283 26.70 -28.27 -15.62
C HIS A 283 25.65 -27.24 -16.10
N TYR A 284 24.37 -27.43 -15.77
CA TYR A 284 23.32 -26.48 -16.13
C TYR A 284 23.57 -25.07 -15.61
N ILE A 285 24.28 -24.89 -14.49
CA ILE A 285 24.59 -23.57 -13.94
C ILE A 285 25.49 -22.75 -14.87
N ASN A 286 26.35 -23.42 -15.63
CA ASN A 286 27.26 -22.79 -16.59
C ASN A 286 26.62 -22.59 -17.97
N ASP A 287 25.38 -23.06 -18.17
CA ASP A 287 24.68 -22.91 -19.44
C ASP A 287 24.18 -21.46 -19.64
N LYS A 288 24.43 -20.89 -20.82
CA LYS A 288 24.04 -19.51 -21.13
C LYS A 288 22.53 -19.28 -21.07
N GLN A 289 21.73 -20.27 -21.45
CA GLN A 289 20.27 -20.18 -21.41
C GLN A 289 19.73 -20.26 -19.97
N PHE A 290 20.40 -21.03 -19.12
CA PHE A 290 20.11 -21.04 -17.68
C PHE A 290 20.42 -19.67 -17.06
N GLN A 291 21.65 -19.16 -17.25
CA GLN A 291 22.11 -17.88 -16.69
C GLN A 291 21.25 -16.70 -17.12
N HIS A 292 20.82 -16.70 -18.39
CA HIS A 292 19.92 -15.67 -18.93
C HIS A 292 18.58 -15.60 -18.16
N LEU A 293 18.10 -16.72 -17.62
CA LEU A 293 16.83 -16.78 -16.90
C LEU A 293 16.99 -16.74 -15.38
N SER A 294 18.07 -17.33 -14.84
CA SER A 294 18.36 -17.33 -13.41
C SER A 294 18.78 -15.96 -12.90
N VAL A 295 19.33 -15.09 -13.76
CA VAL A 295 19.78 -13.72 -13.43
C VAL A 295 20.67 -13.67 -12.17
N SER A 296 21.62 -14.62 -12.07
CA SER A 296 22.56 -14.80 -10.95
C SER A 296 21.97 -15.41 -9.67
N ALA A 297 20.72 -15.89 -9.69
CA ALA A 297 20.09 -16.54 -8.54
C ALA A 297 20.86 -17.76 -8.01
N GLU A 298 21.62 -18.44 -8.87
CA GLU A 298 22.50 -19.57 -8.52
C GLU A 298 23.61 -19.21 -7.51
N GLN A 299 23.96 -17.92 -7.39
CA GLN A 299 24.95 -17.44 -6.42
C GLN A 299 24.36 -17.30 -5.00
N TRP A 300 23.04 -17.25 -4.90
CA TRP A 300 22.29 -16.94 -3.68
C TRP A 300 21.48 -18.12 -3.14
N LEU A 301 21.28 -19.14 -3.97
CA LEU A 301 20.52 -20.34 -3.66
C LEU A 301 21.43 -21.57 -3.66
N SER A 302 21.28 -22.44 -2.66
CA SER A 302 21.99 -23.72 -2.63
C SER A 302 21.49 -24.66 -3.73
N VAL A 303 22.27 -24.84 -4.80
CA VAL A 303 21.97 -25.80 -5.87
C VAL A 303 22.77 -27.10 -5.65
N ILE A 304 22.07 -28.22 -5.59
CA ILE A 304 22.65 -29.53 -5.24
C ILE A 304 22.48 -30.49 -6.41
N GLU A 305 23.53 -31.19 -6.82
CA GLU A 305 23.41 -32.26 -7.81
C GLU A 305 22.87 -33.54 -7.17
N VAL A 306 21.87 -34.16 -7.81
CA VAL A 306 21.38 -35.49 -7.49
C VAL A 306 21.39 -36.32 -8.77
N SER A 307 22.45 -37.11 -8.94
CA SER A 307 22.61 -38.00 -10.08
C SER A 307 21.62 -39.17 -9.99
N LYS A 308 21.16 -39.66 -11.14
CA LYS A 308 20.33 -40.87 -11.20
C LYS A 308 21.19 -42.08 -10.81
N ILE A 309 20.71 -42.87 -9.85
CA ILE A 309 21.26 -44.21 -9.60
C ILE A 309 20.80 -45.06 -10.77
N ASN A 310 21.72 -45.46 -11.65
CA ASN A 310 21.43 -46.45 -12.69
C ASN A 310 21.14 -47.79 -11.98
N PRO A 311 19.92 -48.36 -12.12
CA PRO A 311 19.61 -49.67 -11.56
C PRO A 311 20.34 -50.81 -12.27
#